data_AF-A0A836TH66-F1
#
_entry.id   AF-A0A836TH66-F1
#
_cell.length_a   1.000
_cell.length_b   1.000
_cell.length_c   1.000
_cell.angle_alpha   90.00
_cell.angle_beta   90.00
_cell.angle_gamma   90.00
#
_symmetry.space_group_name_H-M   'P 1'
#
loop_
_entity.id
_entity.type
_entity.pdbx_description
1 polymer ?
#
loop_
_entity_poly.entity_id
_entity_poly.type
_entity_poly.pdbx_seq_one_letter_code
_entity_poly.pdbx_strand_id
1 'polypeptide(L)'
;MVSWFLQAPMMVSFMHYCKKASLFLVFMLTCLLAYAVDHQAIIKNVDLKVSGEAYMLNADLEISLGRTVEEAINKGVPVEFVYDFKLVRPRSFWFDKVIAEASTRITISYHALSRQYLVSQGGRQTSHEILSEAMVELVQLYDWNVFDRSLIEQDRAYQAVLHMYLNDSQLPKAIQVEAIRSEGWHLASEPFEWLLKDLSR
;
A
#
# COMPACT_ATOMS: atom_id res chain seq x y z
N MET A 1 -71.61 -52.30 0.10
CA MET A 1 -71.58 -51.73 -1.27
C MET A 1 -71.50 -50.22 -1.07
N VAL A 2 -70.45 -49.47 -1.35
CA VAL A 2 -69.33 -49.59 -2.28
C VAL A 2 -68.11 -48.85 -1.66
N SER A 3 -66.91 -49.40 -1.89
CA SER A 3 -65.58 -48.84 -1.61
C SER A 3 -65.36 -47.48 -2.30
N TRP A 4 -64.46 -46.61 -1.81
CA TRP A 4 -63.28 -46.09 -2.55
C TRP A 4 -62.47 -45.08 -1.69
N PHE A 5 -61.15 -45.24 -1.80
CA PHE A 5 -60.01 -44.56 -1.15
C PHE A 5 -59.87 -43.06 -1.45
N LEU A 6 -59.14 -42.31 -0.59
CA LEU A 6 -58.02 -41.39 -0.94
C LEU A 6 -57.53 -40.62 0.33
N GLN A 7 -56.42 -41.02 0.97
CA GLN A 7 -55.03 -40.55 0.81
C GLN A 7 -54.74 -39.12 1.36
N ALA A 8 -54.09 -39.04 2.53
CA ALA A 8 -53.22 -37.91 2.94
C ALA A 8 -51.80 -38.14 2.36
N PRO A 9 -50.82 -37.19 2.27
CA PRO A 9 -50.75 -35.81 2.81
C PRO A 9 -50.20 -34.75 1.81
N MET A 10 -50.57 -33.47 1.91
CA MET A 10 -49.95 -32.38 1.09
C MET A 10 -49.01 -31.43 1.85
N MET A 11 -48.73 -31.67 3.13
CA MET A 11 -48.11 -30.65 4.01
C MET A 11 -46.62 -30.88 4.34
N VAL A 12 -45.84 -31.59 3.49
CA VAL A 12 -44.41 -31.87 3.77
C VAL A 12 -43.47 -31.38 2.64
N SER A 13 -44.00 -31.07 1.46
CA SER A 13 -43.17 -30.71 0.29
C SER A 13 -42.73 -29.23 0.28
N PHE A 14 -43.54 -28.31 0.80
CA PHE A 14 -43.20 -26.88 0.84
C PHE A 14 -42.09 -26.52 1.86
N MET A 15 -41.88 -27.36 2.87
CA MET A 15 -40.97 -27.07 3.97
C MET A 15 -39.50 -27.37 3.66
N HIS A 16 -39.22 -28.17 2.62
CA HIS A 16 -37.86 -28.43 2.14
C HIS A 16 -37.39 -27.41 1.08
N TYR A 17 -38.33 -26.79 0.36
CA TYR A 17 -38.03 -25.80 -0.68
C TYR A 17 -37.59 -24.46 -0.08
N CYS A 18 -38.24 -24.01 1.00
CA CYS A 18 -37.87 -22.78 1.71
C CYS A 18 -36.49 -22.87 2.37
N LYS A 19 -36.08 -24.06 2.86
CA LYS A 19 -34.74 -24.27 3.44
C LYS A 19 -33.63 -24.19 2.38
N LYS A 20 -33.85 -24.73 1.18
CA LYS A 20 -32.88 -24.66 0.08
C LYS A 20 -32.78 -23.24 -0.51
N ALA A 21 -33.91 -22.55 -0.66
CA ALA A 21 -33.94 -21.16 -1.11
C ALA A 21 -33.28 -20.21 -0.08
N SER A 22 -33.49 -20.44 1.22
CA SER A 22 -32.84 -19.69 2.29
C SER A 22 -31.33 -19.90 2.33
N LEU A 23 -30.84 -21.13 2.08
CA LEU A 23 -29.41 -21.43 2.09
C LEU A 23 -28.70 -20.86 0.86
N PHE A 24 -29.38 -20.84 -0.29
CA PHE A 24 -28.90 -20.18 -1.51
C PHE A 24 -28.83 -18.66 -1.36
N LEU A 25 -29.83 -18.05 -0.69
CA LEU A 25 -29.89 -16.61 -0.46
C LEU A 25 -28.82 -16.16 0.55
N VAL A 26 -28.54 -16.96 1.60
CA VAL A 26 -27.43 -16.71 2.53
C VAL A 26 -26.08 -16.83 1.81
N PHE A 27 -25.90 -17.83 0.94
CA PHE A 27 -24.67 -17.97 0.14
C PHE A 27 -24.46 -16.81 -0.85
N MET A 28 -25.53 -16.35 -1.51
CA MET A 28 -25.50 -15.16 -2.38
C MET A 28 -25.20 -13.88 -1.59
N LEU A 29 -25.79 -13.71 -0.40
CA LEU A 29 -25.54 -12.58 0.48
C LEU A 29 -24.09 -12.56 1.00
N THR A 30 -23.50 -13.72 1.31
CA THR A 30 -22.09 -13.82 1.70
C THR A 30 -21.12 -13.50 0.56
N CYS A 31 -21.49 -13.76 -0.70
CA CYS A 31 -20.68 -13.40 -1.86
C CYS A 31 -20.68 -11.89 -2.14
N LEU A 32 -21.76 -11.18 -1.79
CA LEU A 32 -21.88 -9.73 -1.96
C LEU A 32 -21.08 -8.91 -0.94
N LEU A 33 -20.65 -9.50 0.17
CA LEU A 33 -19.84 -8.83 1.20
C LEU A 33 -18.32 -8.98 0.97
N ALA A 34 -17.90 -9.74 -0.04
CA ALA A 34 -16.50 -10.06 -0.27
C ALA A 34 -15.81 -9.10 -1.27
N TYR A 35 -16.00 -7.79 -1.15
CA TYR A 35 -15.16 -6.80 -1.85
C TYR A 35 -14.98 -5.54 -1.02
N ALA A 36 -14.29 -5.66 0.12
CA ALA A 36 -13.53 -4.54 0.66
C ALA A 36 -12.08 -4.82 0.32
N VAL A 37 -11.63 -4.37 -0.86
CA VAL A 37 -10.19 -4.25 -1.13
C VAL A 37 -9.75 -3.06 -0.30
N ASP A 38 -9.24 -3.36 0.88
CA ASP A 38 -8.57 -2.37 1.71
C ASP A 38 -7.26 -2.00 1.02
N HIS A 39 -7.09 -0.72 0.69
CA HIS A 39 -5.84 -0.21 0.18
C HIS A 39 -4.88 -0.14 1.36
N GLN A 40 -3.75 -0.83 1.29
CA GLN A 40 -2.85 -0.95 2.42
C GLN A 40 -1.41 -0.77 1.97
N ALA A 41 -0.61 -0.14 2.82
CA ALA A 41 0.82 -0.06 2.70
C ALA A 41 1.44 -0.48 4.04
N ILE A 42 2.30 -1.48 4.02
CA ILE A 42 2.92 -2.01 5.24
C ILE A 42 4.42 -2.14 4.98
N ILE A 43 5.23 -1.49 5.79
CA ILE A 43 6.69 -1.69 5.80
C ILE A 43 6.96 -2.99 6.56
N LYS A 44 7.55 -3.98 5.87
CA LYS A 44 7.80 -5.33 6.42
C LYS A 44 9.17 -5.45 7.04
N ASN A 45 10.17 -4.89 6.37
CA ASN A 45 11.55 -5.00 6.77
C ASN A 45 12.28 -3.72 6.40
N VAL A 46 13.23 -3.35 7.25
CA VAL A 46 14.11 -2.21 7.04
C VAL A 46 15.50 -2.62 7.48
N ASP A 47 16.47 -2.38 6.61
CA ASP A 47 17.87 -2.68 6.86
C ASP A 47 18.73 -1.46 6.48
N LEU A 48 19.63 -1.08 7.37
CA LEU A 48 20.47 0.09 7.18
C LEU A 48 21.94 -0.32 7.18
N LYS A 49 22.59 -0.16 6.03
CA LYS A 49 23.99 -0.54 5.82
C LYS A 49 24.87 0.69 5.75
N VAL A 50 26.12 0.54 6.18
CA VAL A 50 27.15 1.55 5.95
C VAL A 50 27.87 1.21 4.64
N SER A 51 27.91 2.17 3.71
CA SER A 51 28.66 2.07 2.46
C SER A 51 29.56 3.28 2.31
N GLY A 52 30.86 3.10 2.56
CA GLY A 52 31.82 4.20 2.62
C GLY A 52 31.50 5.20 3.73
N GLU A 53 31.18 6.44 3.33
CA GLU A 53 30.84 7.56 4.22
C GLU A 53 29.32 7.79 4.37
N ALA A 54 28.49 6.96 3.73
CA ALA A 54 27.03 7.11 3.74
C ALA A 54 26.33 5.92 4.40
N TYR A 55 25.16 6.18 4.96
CA TYR A 55 24.20 5.15 5.35
C TYR A 55 23.20 4.93 4.21
N MET A 56 23.03 3.67 3.82
CA MET A 56 22.16 3.22 2.76
C MET A 56 21.01 2.40 3.34
N LEU A 57 19.78 2.76 2.98
CA LEU A 57 18.56 2.13 3.43
C LEU A 57 18.06 1.14 2.38
N ASN A 58 17.79 -0.08 2.84
CA ASN A 58 17.00 -1.08 2.13
C ASN A 58 15.67 -1.22 2.86
N ALA A 59 14.57 -1.32 2.12
CA ALA A 59 13.26 -1.53 2.73
C ALA A 59 12.41 -2.44 1.85
N ASP A 60 11.71 -3.38 2.49
CA ASP A 60 10.70 -4.24 1.87
C ASP A 60 9.32 -3.79 2.36
N LEU A 61 8.40 -3.59 1.42
CA LEU A 61 7.04 -3.15 1.68
C LEU A 61 6.04 -4.14 1.07
N GLU A 62 4.85 -4.19 1.64
CA GLU A 62 3.67 -4.80 1.03
C GLU A 62 2.69 -3.67 0.70
N ILE A 63 2.35 -3.53 -0.59
CA ILE A 63 1.49 -2.44 -1.08
C ILE A 63 0.34 -3.05 -1.88
N SER A 64 -0.88 -2.73 -1.48
CA SER A 64 -2.11 -3.02 -2.21
C SER A 64 -2.74 -1.71 -2.62
N LEU A 65 -2.78 -1.44 -3.93
CA LEU A 65 -3.39 -0.23 -4.46
C LEU A 65 -4.92 -0.34 -4.39
N GLY A 66 -5.57 0.79 -4.12
CA GLY A 66 -7.01 0.91 -4.30
C GLY A 66 -7.37 0.95 -5.79
N ARG A 67 -8.55 0.44 -6.14
CA ARG A 67 -9.07 0.41 -7.51
C ARG A 67 -9.01 1.78 -8.20
N THR A 68 -9.29 2.85 -7.47
CA THR A 68 -9.25 4.22 -8.01
C THR A 68 -7.86 4.62 -8.49
N VAL A 69 -6.81 4.30 -7.71
CA VAL A 69 -5.41 4.57 -8.07
C VAL A 69 -5.00 3.74 -9.28
N GLU A 70 -5.32 2.44 -9.28
CA GLU A 70 -5.02 1.55 -10.41
C GLU A 70 -5.68 2.04 -11.71
N GLU A 71 -6.96 2.38 -11.66
CA GLU A 71 -7.69 2.91 -12.82
C GLU A 71 -7.10 4.23 -13.33
N ALA A 72 -6.64 5.10 -12.43
CA ALA A 72 -5.99 6.34 -12.80
C ALA A 72 -4.63 6.11 -13.48
N ILE A 73 -3.80 5.21 -12.94
CA ILE A 73 -2.54 4.80 -13.57
C ILE A 73 -2.81 4.28 -14.98
N ASN A 74 -3.81 3.39 -15.13
CA ASN A 74 -4.20 2.81 -16.41
C ASN A 74 -4.72 3.85 -17.43
N LYS A 75 -5.27 4.97 -16.94
CA LYS A 75 -5.67 6.12 -17.78
C LYS A 75 -4.49 7.04 -18.12
N GLY A 76 -3.27 6.71 -17.70
CA GLY A 76 -2.06 7.49 -17.95
C GLY A 76 -1.86 8.64 -16.98
N VAL A 77 -2.58 8.68 -15.86
CA VAL A 77 -2.35 9.66 -14.80
C VAL A 77 -1.08 9.26 -14.04
N PRO A 78 -0.06 10.13 -13.95
CA PRO A 78 1.11 9.85 -13.12
C PRO A 78 0.75 9.88 -11.64
N VAL A 79 1.05 8.80 -10.94
CA VAL A 79 0.85 8.65 -9.50
C VAL A 79 2.22 8.58 -8.83
N GLU A 80 2.47 9.48 -7.88
CA GLU A 80 3.74 9.59 -7.17
C GLU A 80 3.64 8.95 -5.78
N PHE A 81 4.55 8.04 -5.49
CA PHE A 81 4.76 7.41 -4.19
C PHE A 81 6.01 8.01 -3.56
N VAL A 82 5.90 8.44 -2.32
CA VAL A 82 6.96 9.13 -1.58
C VAL A 82 7.36 8.28 -0.40
N TYR A 83 8.67 8.11 -0.23
CA TYR A 83 9.27 7.46 0.92
C TYR A 83 10.07 8.52 1.65
N ASP A 84 9.64 8.83 2.86
CA ASP A 84 10.27 9.81 3.73
C ASP A 84 11.02 9.09 4.85
N PHE A 85 12.30 9.38 4.92
CA PHE A 85 13.18 8.95 5.99
C PHE A 85 13.50 10.15 6.88
N LYS A 86 13.40 9.93 8.20
CA LYS A 86 13.80 10.92 9.21
C LYS A 86 14.69 10.28 10.24
N LEU A 87 15.77 10.98 10.55
CA LEU A 87 16.65 10.64 11.65
C LEU A 87 16.50 11.71 12.73
N VAL A 88 16.02 11.32 13.90
CA VAL A 88 15.83 12.21 15.04
C VAL A 88 16.70 11.78 16.20
N ARG A 89 17.17 12.78 16.95
CA ARG A 89 17.81 12.54 18.24
C ARG A 89 16.81 12.83 19.37
N PRO A 90 16.33 11.81 20.10
CA PRO A 90 15.39 12.01 21.19
C PRO A 90 16.01 12.88 22.27
N ARG A 91 15.27 13.90 22.76
CA ARG A 91 15.71 14.80 23.84
C ARG A 91 14.70 14.82 24.98
N SER A 92 15.19 14.63 26.21
CA SER A 92 14.36 14.40 27.42
C SER A 92 13.49 15.60 27.87
N PHE A 93 13.73 16.83 27.41
CA PHE A 93 13.00 18.01 27.93
C PHE A 93 12.70 19.11 26.88
N TRP A 94 13.01 18.88 25.60
CA TRP A 94 12.78 19.84 24.49
C TRP A 94 12.54 19.06 23.19
N PHE A 95 11.86 19.66 22.21
CA PHE A 95 11.54 19.08 20.89
C PHE A 95 12.70 18.26 20.30
N ASP A 96 12.35 17.11 19.72
CA ASP A 96 13.31 16.23 19.06
C ASP A 96 14.07 16.98 17.96
N LYS A 97 15.39 16.81 17.95
CA LYS A 97 16.23 17.46 16.94
C LYS A 97 16.29 16.53 15.73
N VAL A 98 15.73 16.98 14.60
CA VAL A 98 15.96 16.37 13.29
C VAL A 98 17.44 16.52 12.93
N ILE A 99 18.09 15.39 12.69
CA ILE A 99 19.52 15.28 12.37
C ILE A 99 19.71 15.17 10.86
N ALA A 100 18.85 14.38 10.21
CA ALA A 100 18.81 14.22 8.76
C ALA A 100 17.38 13.91 8.32
N GLU A 101 17.03 14.34 7.11
CA GLU A 101 15.84 13.92 6.39
C GLU A 101 16.25 13.59 4.96
N ALA A 102 15.64 12.55 4.40
CA ALA A 102 15.79 12.21 3.01
C ALA A 102 14.44 11.77 2.46
N SER A 103 14.17 12.11 1.20
CA SER A 103 12.96 11.68 0.50
C SER A 103 13.34 11.10 -0.85
N THR A 104 12.77 9.94 -1.20
CA THR A 104 12.78 9.42 -2.57
C THR A 104 11.36 9.35 -3.12
N ARG A 105 11.21 9.61 -4.41
CA ARG A 105 9.92 9.66 -5.11
C ARG A 105 9.97 8.68 -6.26
N ILE A 106 8.94 7.84 -6.35
CA ILE A 106 8.76 6.89 -7.44
C ILE A 106 7.41 7.20 -8.09
N THR A 107 7.42 7.48 -9.39
CA THR A 107 6.20 7.78 -10.16
C THR A 107 5.86 6.62 -11.08
N ILE A 108 4.61 6.17 -11.07
CA ILE A 108 4.07 5.19 -12.02
C ILE A 108 3.04 5.86 -12.93
N SER A 109 3.11 5.58 -14.23
CA SER A 109 2.11 6.00 -15.22
C SER A 109 1.97 4.97 -16.35
N TYR A 110 0.85 4.96 -17.07
CA TYR A 110 0.67 4.13 -18.26
C TYR A 110 0.83 4.95 -19.54
N HIS A 111 1.68 4.49 -20.47
CA HIS A 111 1.86 5.11 -21.77
C HIS A 111 1.05 4.37 -22.84
N ALA A 112 -0.07 4.97 -23.26
CA ALA A 112 -1.08 4.31 -24.10
C ALA A 112 -0.58 3.86 -25.49
N LEU A 113 0.35 4.60 -26.09
CA LEU A 113 0.85 4.28 -27.44
C LEU A 113 1.77 3.05 -27.44
N SER A 114 2.70 2.98 -26.48
CA SER A 114 3.61 1.84 -26.33
C SER A 114 3.00 0.70 -25.51
N ARG A 115 1.87 0.95 -24.84
CA ARG A 115 1.17 0.02 -23.96
C ARG A 115 2.03 -0.47 -22.80
N GLN A 116 2.83 0.42 -22.24
CA GLN A 116 3.78 0.09 -21.17
C GLN A 116 3.49 0.92 -19.93
N TYR A 117 3.73 0.32 -18.77
CA TYR A 117 3.82 1.02 -17.49
C TYR A 117 5.21 1.61 -17.37
N LEU A 118 5.29 2.92 -17.12
CA LEU A 118 6.52 3.66 -16.92
C LEU A 118 6.71 3.88 -15.43
N VAL A 119 7.87 3.48 -14.92
CA VAL A 119 8.31 3.78 -13.55
C VAL A 119 9.43 4.80 -13.64
N SER A 120 9.32 5.91 -12.92
CA SER A 120 10.38 6.93 -12.86
C SER A 120 10.83 7.17 -11.43
N GLN A 121 12.14 7.13 -11.21
CA GLN A 121 12.79 7.36 -9.92
C GLN A 121 14.13 8.05 -10.14
N GLY A 122 14.34 9.22 -9.53
CA GLY A 122 15.64 9.90 -9.55
C GLY A 122 16.22 10.16 -10.95
N GLY A 123 15.37 10.40 -11.95
CA GLY A 123 15.79 10.61 -13.34
C GLY A 123 16.02 9.33 -14.16
N ARG A 124 15.97 8.15 -13.53
CA ARG A 124 15.88 6.86 -14.23
C ARG A 124 14.43 6.59 -14.59
N GLN A 125 14.20 6.05 -15.78
CA GLN A 125 12.89 5.54 -16.20
C GLN A 125 13.02 4.10 -16.69
N THR A 126 12.14 3.24 -16.22
CA THR A 126 11.98 1.84 -16.64
C THR A 126 10.59 1.62 -17.22
N SER A 127 10.43 0.56 -18.00
CA SER A 127 9.20 0.23 -18.70
C SER A 127 8.85 -1.23 -18.47
N HIS A 128 7.58 -1.51 -18.20
CA HIS A 128 7.05 -2.83 -17.86
C HIS A 128 5.77 -3.11 -18.65
N GLU A 129 5.47 -4.38 -18.91
CA GLU A 129 4.30 -4.77 -19.71
C GLU A 129 3.03 -4.84 -18.86
N ILE A 130 3.17 -5.23 -17.59
CA ILE A 130 2.05 -5.35 -16.64
C ILE A 130 2.29 -4.54 -15.37
N LEU A 131 1.21 -4.04 -14.76
CA LEU A 131 1.29 -3.17 -13.57
C LEU A 131 2.01 -3.85 -12.41
N SER A 132 1.81 -5.14 -12.19
CA SER A 132 2.45 -5.88 -11.11
C SER A 132 3.98 -5.93 -11.20
N GLU A 133 4.55 -5.87 -12.41
CA GLU A 133 6.01 -5.77 -12.60
C GLU A 133 6.50 -4.37 -12.20
N ALA A 134 5.78 -3.32 -12.60
CA ALA A 134 6.08 -1.95 -12.19
C ALA A 134 5.98 -1.78 -10.66
N MET A 135 5.03 -2.44 -10.02
CA MET A 135 4.86 -2.44 -8.56
C MET A 135 6.06 -3.03 -7.81
N VAL A 136 6.86 -3.91 -8.43
CA VAL A 136 8.06 -4.48 -7.79
C VAL A 136 9.03 -3.36 -7.35
N GLU A 137 9.17 -2.31 -8.16
CA GLU A 137 10.02 -1.16 -7.84
C GLU A 137 9.49 -0.30 -6.68
N LEU A 138 8.21 -0.42 -6.31
CA LEU A 138 7.64 0.25 -5.14
C LEU A 138 7.78 -0.56 -3.86
N VAL A 139 7.71 -1.89 -3.97
CA VAL A 139 7.76 -2.77 -2.79
C VAL A 139 9.19 -3.00 -2.30
N GLN A 140 10.20 -2.65 -3.08
CA GLN A 140 11.61 -2.84 -2.72
C GLN A 140 12.43 -1.58 -2.96
N LEU A 141 12.87 -0.95 -1.87
CA LEU A 141 13.89 0.10 -1.92
C LEU A 141 15.26 -0.53 -1.74
N TYR A 142 16.18 -0.22 -2.65
CA TYR A 142 17.55 -0.73 -2.64
C TYR A 142 18.56 0.40 -2.59
N ASP A 143 19.54 0.26 -1.69
CA ASP A 143 20.71 1.13 -1.52
C ASP A 143 20.38 2.63 -1.58
N TRP A 144 19.29 3.04 -0.90
CA TRP A 144 18.89 4.43 -0.88
C TRP A 144 19.77 5.23 0.09
N ASN A 145 20.56 6.18 -0.43
CA ASN A 145 21.38 7.05 0.42
C ASN A 145 20.49 7.97 1.26
N VAL A 146 20.53 7.80 2.58
CA VAL A 146 19.66 8.54 3.51
C VAL A 146 20.40 9.61 4.31
N PHE A 147 21.66 9.42 4.67
CA PHE A 147 22.47 10.43 5.37
C PHE A 147 23.95 10.07 5.44
N ASP A 148 24.80 11.08 5.65
CA ASP A 148 26.24 10.90 5.84
C ASP A 148 26.57 10.41 7.25
N ARG A 149 27.57 9.52 7.34
CA ARG A 149 28.04 8.94 8.61
C ARG A 149 28.56 9.99 9.60
N SER A 150 29.09 11.10 9.09
CA SER A 150 29.59 12.21 9.90
C SER A 150 28.52 12.88 10.77
N LEU A 151 27.23 12.69 10.46
CA LEU A 151 26.11 13.25 11.22
C LEU A 151 25.81 12.47 12.51
N ILE A 152 26.39 11.27 12.66
CA ILE A 152 26.21 10.41 13.84
C ILE A 152 27.41 10.55 14.78
N GLU A 153 27.14 11.02 16.00
CA GLU A 153 28.08 10.94 17.12
C GLU A 153 28.11 9.52 17.72
N GLN A 154 29.31 9.02 18.04
CA GLN A 154 29.50 7.81 18.85
C GLN A 154 28.87 8.01 20.25
N ASP A 155 28.27 6.95 20.80
CA ASP A 155 27.58 6.93 22.11
C ASP A 155 26.30 7.78 22.23
N ARG A 156 25.70 8.19 21.11
CA ARG A 156 24.36 8.78 21.08
C ARG A 156 23.32 7.79 20.56
N ALA A 157 22.13 7.84 21.14
CA ALA A 157 20.96 7.16 20.61
C ALA A 157 20.29 8.03 19.55
N TYR A 158 19.94 7.41 18.43
CA TYR A 158 19.15 8.01 17.37
C TYR A 158 17.97 7.09 17.07
N GLN A 159 16.84 7.72 16.77
CA GLN A 159 15.64 7.04 16.30
C GLN A 159 15.47 7.40 14.83
N ALA A 160 15.24 6.39 14.02
CA ALA A 160 14.93 6.54 12.61
C ALA A 160 13.46 6.21 12.39
N VAL A 161 12.86 6.91 11.43
CA VAL A 161 11.48 6.76 11.02
C VAL A 161 11.43 6.67 9.51
N LEU A 162 10.78 5.63 8.99
CA LEU A 162 10.46 5.48 7.57
C LEU A 162 8.94 5.53 7.42
N HIS A 163 8.46 6.35 6.49
CA HIS A 163 7.05 6.48 6.18
C HIS A 163 6.87 6.51 4.67
N MET A 164 5.92 5.74 4.15
CA MET A 164 5.55 5.77 2.73
C MET A 164 4.14 6.32 2.57
N TYR A 165 3.91 7.17 1.58
CA TYR A 165 2.58 7.63 1.22
C TYR A 165 2.47 7.98 -0.26
N LEU A 166 1.24 7.95 -0.77
CA LEU A 166 0.88 8.48 -2.07
C LEU A 166 0.78 10.01 -1.99
N ASN A 167 1.48 10.70 -2.89
CA ASN A 167 1.41 12.14 -3.02
C ASN A 167 0.36 12.55 -4.06
N ASP A 168 -0.76 13.06 -3.57
CA ASP A 168 -1.91 13.52 -4.36
C ASP A 168 -1.70 14.91 -4.98
N SER A 169 -0.69 15.67 -4.54
CA SER A 169 -0.43 17.04 -5.02
C SER A 169 -0.09 17.14 -6.51
N GLN A 170 0.44 16.06 -7.10
CA GLN A 170 0.80 15.97 -8.52
C GLN A 170 -0.36 15.49 -9.41
N LEU A 171 -1.49 15.09 -8.82
CA LEU A 171 -2.65 14.67 -9.60
C LEU A 171 -3.24 15.87 -10.37
N PRO A 172 -3.86 15.67 -11.54
CA PRO A 172 -4.63 16.71 -12.22
C PRO A 172 -5.63 17.37 -11.26
N LYS A 173 -5.83 18.69 -11.37
CA LYS A 173 -6.69 19.45 -10.44
C LYS A 173 -8.11 18.91 -10.32
N ALA A 174 -8.66 18.35 -11.39
CA ALA A 174 -9.97 17.69 -11.35
C ALA A 174 -9.99 16.46 -10.43
N ILE A 175 -8.91 15.66 -10.43
CA ILE A 175 -8.75 14.48 -9.58
C ILE A 175 -8.44 14.88 -8.14
N GLN A 176 -7.68 15.96 -7.90
CA GLN A 176 -7.43 16.44 -6.52
C GLN A 176 -8.73 16.72 -5.75
N VAL A 177 -9.74 17.26 -6.42
CA VAL A 177 -11.06 17.51 -5.80
C VAL A 177 -11.78 16.21 -5.41
N GLU A 178 -11.57 15.16 -6.18
CA GLU A 178 -12.11 13.82 -5.89
C GLU A 178 -11.31 13.12 -4.78
N ALA A 179 -9.98 13.23 -4.79
CA ALA A 179 -9.10 12.66 -3.77
C ALA A 179 -9.44 13.16 -2.36
N ILE A 180 -9.76 14.45 -2.21
CA ILE A 180 -10.21 15.04 -0.91
C ILE A 180 -11.47 14.35 -0.37
N ARG A 181 -12.33 13.81 -1.24
CA ARG A 181 -13.63 13.24 -0.88
C ARG A 181 -13.63 11.71 -0.83
N SER A 182 -12.59 11.08 -1.35
CA SER A 182 -12.55 9.63 -1.60
C SER A 182 -11.34 9.02 -0.93
N GLU A 183 -11.59 8.13 0.03
CA GLU A 183 -10.56 7.30 0.67
C GLU A 183 -9.78 6.46 -0.36
N GLY A 184 -10.32 6.25 -1.57
CA GLY A 184 -9.64 5.48 -2.62
C GLY A 184 -8.32 6.10 -3.12
N TRP A 185 -8.00 7.34 -2.73
CA TRP A 185 -6.72 8.01 -3.01
C TRP A 185 -5.79 8.09 -1.79
N HIS A 186 -6.27 7.72 -0.60
CA HIS A 186 -5.44 7.63 0.58
C HIS A 186 -4.67 6.32 0.51
N LEU A 187 -3.34 6.40 0.48
CA LEU A 187 -2.47 5.24 0.64
C LEU A 187 -1.27 5.72 1.41
N ALA A 188 -1.13 5.23 2.63
CA ALA A 188 -0.01 5.54 3.50
C ALA A 188 0.32 4.32 4.34
N SER A 189 1.59 4.14 4.68
CA SER A 189 2.00 3.16 5.66
C SER A 189 1.86 3.73 7.06
N GLU A 190 1.74 2.86 8.06
CA GLU A 190 2.11 3.28 9.40
C GLU A 190 3.62 3.65 9.41
N PRO A 191 4.03 4.67 10.18
CA PRO A 191 5.45 4.97 10.36
C PRO A 191 6.19 3.77 10.96
N PHE A 192 7.25 3.34 10.30
CA PHE A 192 8.14 2.30 10.82
C PHE A 192 9.29 2.97 11.57
N GLU A 193 9.34 2.76 12.89
CA GLU A 193 10.31 3.39 13.78
C GLU A 193 11.28 2.37 14.36
N TRP A 194 12.56 2.71 14.42
CA TRP A 194 13.59 1.86 15.04
C TRP A 194 14.71 2.69 15.64
N LEU A 195 15.43 2.12 16.62
CA LEU A 195 16.66 2.71 17.10
C LEU A 195 17.80 2.32 16.16
N LEU A 196 18.64 3.29 15.79
CA LEU A 196 19.76 3.05 14.87
C LEU A 196 20.71 1.94 15.34
N LYS A 197 20.81 1.74 16.66
CA LYS A 197 21.65 0.71 17.29
C LYS A 197 21.12 -0.72 17.08
N ASP A 198 19.83 -0.89 16.81
CA ASP A 198 19.20 -2.21 16.72
C ASP A 198 19.52 -2.92 15.39
N LEU A 199 19.84 -2.14 14.35
CA LEU A 199 20.18 -2.66 13.02
C LEU A 199 21.69 -2.82 12.77
N SER A 200 22.55 -2.38 13.68
CA SER A 200 24.01 -2.41 13.49
C SER A 200 24.67 -3.76 13.84
N ARG A 201 23.99 -4.89 13.59
CA ARG A 201 24.45 -6.23 14.02
C ARG A 201 25.01 -7.08 12.88
#